data_AF-A0A1A7YYV0-F1
#
_entry.id   AF-A0A1A7YYV0-F1
#
_cell.length_a   1.000
_cell.length_b   1.000
_cell.length_c   1.000
_cell.angle_alpha   90.00
_cell.angle_beta   90.00
_cell.angle_gamma   90.00
#
_symmetry.space_group_name_H-M   'P 1'
#
loop_
_entity.id
_entity.type
_entity.pdbx_description
1 polymer ?
#
loop_
_entity_poly.entity_id
_entity_poly.type
_entity_poly.pdbx_seq_one_letter_code
_entity_poly.pdbx_strand_id
1 'polypeptide(L)'
;YLALYVIYVLTVIISAFIYNRQKNSANATVRSDSPFPELNSSDSSDDEDGIPSLTDVPVQQIYESEYRPLLPYSESTSHILLSSLNPVDNRRWRRKPLSWKVFKVLKLPLEVLLLLCIPVVDPDKEDRNWRRPLNSLHLITAPLVCLFVFQSGKYGNEMIQDQFPVWGLVLLLGLFLAAIVFCTTTNDHPPKYHPLFALLGFVVSAVLISAAASEVVSLLHMLGVVLSLSNTVLGLTLLAWGNSIGDCFADITIAQQGYPRMAISACFGGIIFNMLLGVGLGCIGQMIQTKSNVQFETEGLLTWILAGSLGLSLALSFIIIPLNNFQLGRKYGIFLLVFYIIFLVIALLTEFQIIHT
;
A
#
# COMPACT_ATOMS: atom_id res chain seq x y z
N TYR A 1 24.14 1.96 5.83
CA TYR A 1 22.86 1.71 5.15
C TYR A 1 22.70 0.24 4.76
N LEU A 2 23.61 -0.33 3.95
CA LEU A 2 23.60 -1.77 3.61
C LEU A 2 23.62 -2.70 4.84
N ALA A 3 24.41 -2.34 5.87
CA ALA A 3 24.50 -3.13 7.10
C ALA A 3 23.19 -3.18 7.91
N LEU A 4 22.43 -2.08 7.96
CA LEU A 4 21.13 -2.03 8.66
C LEU A 4 20.06 -2.83 7.90
N TYR A 5 20.10 -2.80 6.57
CA TYR A 5 19.21 -3.60 5.74
C TYR A 5 19.50 -5.10 5.87
N VAL A 6 20.79 -5.49 5.90
CA VAL A 6 21.20 -6.87 6.15
C VAL A 6 20.78 -7.35 7.54
N ILE A 7 20.91 -6.50 8.57
CA ILE A 7 20.44 -6.83 9.93
C ILE A 7 18.92 -7.01 9.96
N TYR A 8 18.16 -6.13 9.31
CA TYR A 8 16.70 -6.24 9.22
C TYR A 8 16.25 -7.51 8.46
N VAL A 9 16.89 -7.82 7.34
CA VAL A 9 16.60 -9.05 6.58
C VAL A 9 16.96 -10.29 7.39
N LEU A 10 18.08 -10.27 8.12
CA LEU A 10 18.47 -11.37 9.01
C LEU A 10 17.50 -11.54 10.18
N THR A 11 17.02 -10.46 10.81
CA THR A 11 16.04 -10.56 11.90
C THR A 11 14.69 -11.08 11.40
N VAL A 12 14.25 -10.69 10.21
CA VAL A 12 13.03 -11.21 9.56
C VAL A 12 13.18 -12.70 9.22
N ILE A 13 14.33 -13.12 8.70
CA ILE A 13 14.58 -14.53 8.39
C ILE A 13 14.64 -15.38 9.66
N ILE A 14 15.32 -14.89 10.71
CA ILE A 14 15.43 -15.60 12.00
C ILE A 14 14.07 -15.70 12.69
N SER A 15 13.27 -14.63 12.70
CA SER A 15 11.92 -14.65 13.28
C SER A 15 10.97 -15.57 12.50
N ALA A 16 11.02 -15.55 11.16
CA ALA A 16 10.26 -16.48 10.32
C ALA A 16 10.69 -17.94 10.56
N PHE A 17 11.99 -18.20 10.75
CA PHE A 17 12.51 -19.53 11.05
C PHE A 17 12.08 -20.03 12.43
N ILE A 18 12.15 -19.17 13.47
CA ILE A 18 11.71 -19.50 14.83
C ILE A 18 10.21 -19.78 14.86
N TYR A 19 9.40 -18.93 14.20
CA TYR A 19 7.96 -19.11 14.10
C TYR A 19 7.60 -20.45 13.42
N ASN A 20 8.26 -20.77 12.31
CA ASN A 20 7.99 -22.01 11.58
C ASN A 20 8.45 -23.26 12.36
N ARG A 21 9.54 -23.15 13.13
CA ARG A 21 10.02 -24.22 14.01
C ARG A 21 9.08 -24.45 15.20
N GLN A 22 8.58 -23.38 15.84
CA GLN A 22 7.59 -23.48 16.92
C GLN A 22 6.26 -24.07 16.41
N LYS A 23 5.80 -23.65 15.24
CA LYS A 23 4.62 -24.23 14.59
C LYS A 23 4.78 -25.73 14.32
N ASN A 24 5.93 -26.17 13.84
CA ASN A 24 6.20 -27.59 13.63
C ASN A 24 6.32 -28.38 14.94
N SER A 25 6.90 -27.82 16.00
CA SER A 25 6.92 -28.46 17.32
C SER A 25 5.53 -28.57 17.93
N ALA A 26 4.71 -27.50 17.87
CA ALA A 26 3.33 -27.54 18.35
C ALA A 26 2.48 -28.59 17.61
N ASN A 27 2.63 -28.67 16.28
CA ASN A 27 1.95 -29.69 15.47
C ASN A 27 2.46 -31.12 15.74
N ALA A 28 3.70 -31.29 16.20
CA ALA A 28 4.26 -32.58 16.58
C ALA A 28 3.72 -33.06 17.93
N THR A 29 3.59 -32.16 18.92
CA THR A 29 3.03 -32.49 20.24
C THR A 29 1.54 -32.81 20.20
N VAL A 30 0.77 -32.12 19.35
CA VAL A 30 -0.66 -32.41 19.14
C VAL A 30 -0.88 -33.79 18.49
N ARG A 31 0.11 -34.32 17.76
CA ARG A 31 0.02 -35.62 17.09
C ARG A 31 0.44 -36.80 17.97
N SER A 32 1.08 -36.55 19.12
CA SER A 32 1.49 -37.61 20.07
C SER A 32 0.45 -37.90 21.15
N ASP A 33 -0.49 -36.99 21.41
CA ASP A 33 -1.39 -37.07 22.58
C ASP A 33 -2.82 -37.59 22.27
N SER A 34 -3.01 -38.30 21.16
CA SER A 34 -4.31 -38.95 20.86
C SER A 34 -4.30 -40.47 21.03
N PRO A 35 -4.63 -41.02 22.22
CA PRO A 35 -5.23 -42.33 22.34
C PRO A 35 -6.77 -42.19 22.33
N PHE A 36 -7.43 -42.91 21.41
CA PHE A 36 -8.89 -43.11 21.41
C PHE A 36 -9.39 -43.60 22.79
N PRO A 37 -10.58 -43.16 23.23
CA PRO A 37 -11.63 -44.15 23.50
C PRO A 37 -13.06 -43.70 23.15
N GLU A 38 -13.94 -44.71 23.23
CA GLU A 38 -15.31 -44.87 22.74
C GLU A 38 -16.41 -44.06 23.46
N LEU A 39 -17.60 -44.08 22.83
CA LEU A 39 -18.93 -43.66 23.28
C LEU A 39 -19.20 -43.77 24.80
N ASN A 40 -19.87 -42.75 25.37
CA ASN A 40 -21.20 -42.91 25.98
C ASN A 40 -21.86 -41.57 26.39
N SER A 41 -23.18 -41.67 26.49
CA SER A 41 -24.22 -40.65 26.69
C SER A 41 -24.34 -40.06 28.11
N SER A 42 -25.20 -39.02 28.18
CA SER A 42 -26.07 -38.53 29.28
C SER A 42 -25.57 -37.46 30.28
N ASP A 43 -26.37 -36.38 30.29
CA ASP A 43 -26.94 -35.61 31.40
C ASP A 43 -26.14 -34.66 32.32
N SER A 44 -26.61 -33.39 32.25
CA SER A 44 -27.00 -32.49 33.36
C SER A 44 -26.00 -31.55 34.07
N SER A 45 -26.46 -30.28 34.11
CA SER A 45 -26.36 -29.22 35.14
C SER A 45 -25.01 -28.54 35.46
N ASP A 46 -24.97 -27.25 35.14
CA ASP A 46 -24.69 -26.07 35.99
C ASP A 46 -23.56 -26.14 37.02
N ASP A 47 -22.50 -25.33 36.82
CA ASP A 47 -22.20 -24.15 37.66
C ASP A 47 -20.92 -23.41 37.19
N GLU A 48 -20.90 -22.11 37.45
CA GLU A 48 -19.98 -21.05 37.00
C GLU A 48 -18.51 -21.19 37.45
N ASP A 49 -17.55 -20.81 36.58
CA ASP A 49 -16.71 -19.60 36.76
C ASP A 49 -15.47 -19.60 35.82
N GLY A 50 -15.18 -18.42 35.23
CA GLY A 50 -13.85 -18.08 34.72
C GLY A 50 -13.71 -17.80 33.22
N ILE A 51 -14.10 -16.59 32.78
CA ILE A 51 -13.67 -16.02 31.49
C ILE A 51 -12.34 -15.26 31.68
N PRO A 52 -11.40 -15.40 30.72
CA PRO A 52 -10.89 -14.20 30.06
C PRO A 52 -11.22 -14.19 28.56
N SER A 53 -11.73 -13.05 28.13
CA SER A 53 -12.22 -12.70 26.80
C SER A 53 -11.14 -12.83 25.71
N LEU A 54 -11.33 -13.79 24.80
CA LEU A 54 -10.66 -13.87 23.50
C LEU A 54 -11.53 -13.15 22.44
N THR A 55 -11.67 -11.84 22.57
CA THR A 55 -12.19 -10.97 21.50
C THR A 55 -11.01 -10.40 20.73
N ASP A 56 -10.73 -11.01 19.57
CA ASP A 56 -10.43 -10.34 18.28
C ASP A 56 -9.94 -11.34 17.24
N VAL A 57 -10.70 -12.43 17.04
CA VAL A 57 -10.64 -13.18 15.79
C VAL A 57 -11.86 -12.75 14.98
N PRO A 58 -11.71 -12.16 13.78
CA PRO A 58 -12.85 -11.79 12.97
C PRO A 58 -13.67 -13.05 12.69
N VAL A 59 -14.92 -13.03 13.15
CA VAL A 59 -15.97 -14.08 13.04
C VAL A 59 -16.07 -14.71 11.64
N GLN A 60 -15.55 -14.03 10.62
CA GLN A 60 -15.39 -14.50 9.25
C GLN A 60 -14.59 -15.82 9.11
N GLN A 61 -13.55 -16.06 9.93
CA GLN A 61 -12.71 -17.27 9.79
C GLN A 61 -13.40 -18.56 10.25
N ILE A 62 -14.26 -18.48 11.27
CA ILE A 62 -14.93 -19.66 11.85
C ILE A 62 -16.06 -20.16 10.93
N TYR A 63 -16.75 -19.25 10.24
CA TYR A 63 -17.84 -19.62 9.32
C TYR A 63 -17.38 -20.10 7.94
N GLU A 64 -16.18 -19.71 7.47
CA GLU A 64 -15.63 -20.26 6.21
C GLU A 64 -15.01 -21.65 6.39
N SER A 65 -14.49 -21.97 7.59
CA SER A 65 -13.95 -23.31 7.88
C SER A 65 -14.99 -24.41 7.93
N GLU A 66 -16.27 -24.09 8.16
CA GLU A 66 -17.32 -25.08 8.42
C GLU A 66 -18.08 -25.54 7.15
N TYR A 67 -17.76 -24.99 5.98
CA TYR A 67 -18.40 -25.40 4.72
C TYR A 67 -17.37 -25.85 3.67
N ARG A 68 -16.63 -26.92 3.96
CA ARG A 68 -15.93 -27.69 2.92
C ARG A 68 -16.90 -28.73 2.32
N PRO A 69 -17.26 -28.65 1.03
CA PRO A 69 -17.98 -29.74 0.38
C PRO A 69 -17.11 -31.00 0.38
N LEU A 70 -17.69 -32.13 0.78
CA LEU A 70 -17.02 -33.44 0.96
C LEU A 70 -16.56 -34.09 -0.37
N LEU A 71 -16.79 -33.44 -1.51
CA LEU A 71 -16.36 -33.89 -2.83
C LEU A 71 -15.45 -32.83 -3.46
N PRO A 72 -14.30 -33.21 -4.05
CA PRO A 72 -13.46 -32.28 -4.80
C PRO A 72 -14.23 -31.82 -6.04
N TYR A 73 -14.88 -30.66 -5.94
CA TYR A 73 -15.54 -30.01 -7.06
C TYR A 73 -14.46 -29.37 -7.93
N SER A 74 -14.14 -29.99 -9.06
CA SER A 74 -13.23 -29.44 -10.06
C SER A 74 -13.95 -28.31 -10.80
N GLU A 75 -13.74 -27.06 -10.38
CA GLU A 75 -14.25 -25.91 -11.11
C GLU A 75 -13.53 -25.74 -12.45
N SER A 76 -14.29 -25.39 -13.49
CA SER A 76 -13.71 -25.05 -14.79
C SER A 76 -12.77 -23.84 -14.69
N THR A 77 -11.67 -23.84 -15.44
CA THR A 77 -10.65 -22.78 -15.42
C THR A 77 -11.22 -21.39 -15.74
N SER A 78 -12.25 -21.31 -16.59
CA SER A 78 -12.97 -20.09 -16.92
C SER A 78 -13.84 -19.58 -15.76
N HIS A 79 -14.47 -20.48 -15.00
CA HIS A 79 -15.21 -20.11 -13.79
C HIS A 79 -14.28 -19.57 -12.71
N ILE A 80 -13.09 -20.16 -12.56
CA ILE A 80 -12.05 -19.68 -11.65
C ILE A 80 -11.56 -18.28 -12.06
N LEU A 81 -11.38 -18.02 -13.37
CA LEU A 81 -11.05 -16.68 -13.87
C LEU A 81 -12.16 -15.66 -13.59
N LEU A 82 -13.39 -15.96 -14.00
CA LEU A 82 -14.52 -15.03 -13.87
C LEU A 82 -14.87 -14.74 -12.41
N SER A 83 -14.74 -15.73 -11.52
CA SER A 83 -14.91 -15.53 -10.08
C SER A 83 -13.77 -14.70 -9.49
N SER A 84 -12.53 -14.87 -9.97
CA SER A 84 -11.38 -14.09 -9.48
C SER A 84 -11.35 -12.65 -10.02
N LEU A 85 -11.92 -12.41 -11.21
CA LEU A 85 -12.02 -11.09 -11.85
C LEU A 85 -13.25 -10.30 -11.39
N ASN A 86 -14.18 -10.92 -10.65
CA ASN A 86 -15.35 -10.23 -10.12
C ASN A 86 -15.06 -9.69 -8.71
N PRO A 87 -14.87 -8.37 -8.53
CA PRO A 87 -14.63 -7.76 -7.22
C PRO A 87 -15.90 -7.64 -6.36
N VAL A 88 -17.07 -8.02 -6.91
CA VAL A 88 -18.37 -7.84 -6.24
C VAL A 88 -18.88 -9.15 -5.67
N ASP A 89 -18.76 -9.27 -4.35
CA ASP A 89 -19.50 -10.26 -3.58
C ASP A 89 -21.00 -9.97 -3.62
N ASN A 90 -21.75 -10.78 -4.37
CA ASN A 90 -23.21 -10.66 -4.50
C ASN A 90 -23.95 -10.64 -3.14
N ARG A 91 -23.40 -11.31 -2.11
CA ARG A 91 -23.96 -11.34 -0.75
C ARG A 91 -23.80 -10.01 -0.02
N ARG A 92 -22.63 -9.36 -0.14
CA ARG A 92 -22.33 -8.07 0.49
C ARG A 92 -22.99 -6.92 -0.27
N TRP A 93 -23.13 -7.04 -1.59
CA TRP A 93 -23.79 -6.06 -2.46
C TRP A 93 -25.23 -5.76 -2.02
N ARG A 94 -26.01 -6.79 -1.67
CA ARG A 94 -27.43 -6.63 -1.31
C ARG A 94 -27.64 -5.81 -0.04
N ARG A 95 -26.73 -5.89 0.93
CA ARG A 95 -26.85 -5.27 2.26
C ARG A 95 -26.38 -3.81 2.32
N LYS A 96 -25.83 -3.26 1.23
CA LYS A 96 -25.24 -1.90 1.23
C LYS A 96 -26.20 -0.83 0.69
N PRO A 97 -26.10 0.42 1.19
CA PRO A 97 -26.93 1.53 0.75
C PRO A 97 -26.64 1.89 -0.72
N LEU A 98 -27.61 2.54 -1.37
CA LEU A 98 -27.54 2.88 -2.80
C LEU A 98 -26.30 3.72 -3.14
N SER A 99 -25.92 4.70 -2.31
CA SER A 99 -24.73 5.54 -2.53
C SER A 99 -23.44 4.72 -2.55
N TRP A 100 -23.32 3.70 -1.70
CA TRP A 100 -22.16 2.81 -1.70
C TRP A 100 -22.14 1.91 -2.94
N LYS A 101 -23.32 1.49 -3.43
CA LYS A 101 -23.45 0.75 -4.68
C LYS A 101 -23.00 1.59 -5.87
N VAL A 102 -23.49 2.82 -6.01
CA VAL A 102 -23.09 3.74 -7.09
C VAL A 102 -21.58 3.99 -7.06
N PHE A 103 -21.02 4.30 -5.89
CA PHE A 103 -19.58 4.47 -5.72
C PHE A 103 -18.79 3.21 -6.11
N LYS A 104 -19.28 2.02 -5.73
CA LYS A 104 -18.62 0.75 -6.07
C LYS A 104 -18.73 0.43 -7.56
N VAL A 105 -19.84 0.74 -8.24
CA VAL A 105 -19.95 0.62 -9.72
C VAL A 105 -18.95 1.53 -10.41
N LEU A 106 -18.81 2.77 -9.97
CA LEU A 106 -17.86 3.73 -10.55
C LEU A 106 -16.41 3.27 -10.38
N LYS A 107 -16.07 2.67 -9.23
CA LYS A 107 -14.73 2.13 -8.93
C LYS A 107 -14.46 0.78 -9.62
N LEU A 108 -15.49 0.03 -9.96
CA LEU A 108 -15.40 -1.32 -10.52
C LEU A 108 -14.49 -1.47 -11.74
N PRO A 109 -14.59 -0.63 -12.80
CA PRO A 109 -13.73 -0.78 -13.97
C PRO A 109 -12.24 -0.63 -13.61
N LEU A 110 -11.92 0.29 -12.70
CA LEU A 110 -10.55 0.49 -12.22
C LEU A 110 -10.06 -0.69 -11.37
N GLU A 111 -10.93 -1.23 -10.51
CA GLU A 111 -10.60 -2.37 -9.65
C GLU A 111 -10.39 -3.66 -10.46
N VAL A 112 -11.20 -3.90 -11.49
CA VAL A 112 -11.01 -5.01 -12.43
C VAL A 112 -9.70 -4.86 -13.21
N LEU A 113 -9.40 -3.66 -13.71
CA LEU A 113 -8.13 -3.39 -14.37
C LEU A 113 -6.95 -3.65 -13.44
N LEU A 114 -7.04 -3.18 -12.19
CA LEU A 114 -5.99 -3.37 -11.18
C LEU A 114 -5.77 -4.84 -10.85
N LEU A 115 -6.85 -5.61 -10.66
CA LEU A 115 -6.80 -7.06 -10.42
C LEU A 115 -6.26 -7.83 -11.64
N LEU A 116 -6.49 -7.33 -12.85
CA LEU A 116 -5.95 -7.91 -14.09
C LEU A 116 -4.47 -7.61 -14.31
N CYS A 117 -3.98 -6.49 -13.76
CA CYS A 117 -2.58 -6.06 -13.92
C CYS A 117 -1.67 -6.53 -12.79
N ILE A 118 -2.18 -6.62 -11.56
CA ILE A 118 -1.38 -6.86 -10.37
C ILE A 118 -1.61 -8.29 -9.85
N PRO A 119 -0.57 -9.14 -9.81
CA PRO A 119 -0.64 -10.40 -9.09
C PRO A 119 -0.77 -10.17 -7.59
N VAL A 120 -1.85 -10.68 -7.02
CA VAL A 120 -2.15 -10.58 -5.58
C VAL A 120 -1.83 -11.90 -4.91
N VAL A 121 -0.84 -11.87 -4.02
CA VAL A 121 -0.43 -13.00 -3.17
C VAL A 121 -0.85 -12.70 -1.74
N ASP A 122 -1.90 -13.37 -1.26
CA ASP A 122 -2.35 -13.26 0.13
C ASP A 122 -1.72 -14.37 0.96
N PRO A 123 -0.79 -14.10 1.89
CA PRO A 123 -0.17 -15.13 2.73
C PRO A 123 -1.13 -15.72 3.78
N ASP A 124 -2.23 -15.01 4.07
CA ASP A 124 -3.17 -15.35 5.15
C ASP A 124 -4.25 -16.38 4.75
N LYS A 125 -4.39 -16.67 3.44
CA LYS A 125 -5.32 -17.70 2.93
C LYS A 125 -4.61 -19.05 2.80
N GLU A 126 -5.32 -20.15 3.07
CA GLU A 126 -4.78 -21.53 2.98
C GLU A 126 -4.13 -21.81 1.60
N ASP A 127 -4.74 -21.33 0.52
CA ASP A 127 -4.26 -21.53 -0.86
C ASP A 127 -3.30 -20.43 -1.35
N ARG A 128 -2.89 -19.50 -0.47
CA ARG A 128 -2.10 -18.31 -0.79
C ARG A 128 -2.66 -17.46 -1.95
N ASN A 129 -3.98 -17.50 -2.15
CA ASN A 129 -4.69 -16.91 -3.29
C ASN A 129 -4.20 -17.41 -4.67
N TRP A 130 -3.76 -18.66 -4.78
CA TRP A 130 -3.30 -19.23 -6.04
C TRP A 130 -4.46 -19.42 -7.03
N ARG A 131 -4.45 -18.61 -8.10
CA ARG A 131 -5.38 -18.72 -9.23
C ARG A 131 -4.57 -18.90 -10.50
N ARG A 132 -4.27 -20.15 -10.88
CA ARG A 132 -3.44 -20.50 -12.05
C ARG A 132 -3.73 -19.65 -13.30
N PRO A 133 -4.97 -19.53 -13.81
CA PRO A 133 -5.19 -18.82 -15.05
C PRO A 133 -5.03 -17.30 -14.92
N LEU A 134 -5.30 -16.73 -13.74
CA LEU A 134 -5.09 -15.30 -13.47
C LEU A 134 -3.59 -14.99 -13.37
N ASN A 135 -2.84 -15.81 -12.66
CA ASN A 135 -1.38 -15.66 -12.52
C ASN A 135 -0.64 -15.89 -13.84
N SER A 136 -1.09 -16.84 -14.68
CA SER A 136 -0.58 -17.01 -16.03
C SER A 136 -0.85 -15.78 -16.91
N LEU A 137 -2.02 -15.14 -16.73
CA LEU A 137 -2.35 -13.91 -17.43
C LEU A 137 -1.51 -12.73 -16.92
N HIS A 138 -1.22 -12.67 -15.61
CA HIS A 138 -0.30 -11.68 -15.04
C HIS A 138 1.10 -11.75 -15.61
N LEU A 139 1.61 -12.93 -16.00
CA LEU A 139 2.90 -13.03 -16.70
C LEU A 139 2.94 -12.30 -18.05
N ILE A 140 1.78 -12.09 -18.66
CA ILE A 140 1.63 -11.38 -19.93
C ILE A 140 1.29 -9.91 -19.65
N THR A 141 0.30 -9.66 -18.81
CA THR A 141 -0.21 -8.30 -18.57
C THR A 141 0.74 -7.45 -17.75
N ALA A 142 1.40 -7.99 -16.72
CA ALA A 142 2.33 -7.23 -15.87
C ALA A 142 3.48 -6.58 -16.67
N PRO A 143 4.28 -7.31 -17.46
CA PRO A 143 5.38 -6.70 -18.20
C PRO A 143 4.91 -5.79 -19.33
N LEU A 144 3.76 -6.06 -19.96
CA LEU A 144 3.17 -5.17 -20.96
C LEU A 144 2.70 -3.85 -20.34
N VAL A 145 2.00 -3.90 -19.22
CA VAL A 145 1.58 -2.72 -18.47
C VAL A 145 2.79 -1.92 -18.04
N CYS A 146 3.82 -2.57 -17.48
CA CYS A 146 5.07 -1.89 -17.16
C CYS A 146 5.66 -1.19 -18.38
N LEU A 147 5.73 -1.83 -19.55
CA LEU A 147 6.30 -1.23 -20.76
C LEU A 147 5.50 -0.01 -21.26
N PHE A 148 4.17 -0.10 -21.29
CA PHE A 148 3.31 0.99 -21.76
C PHE A 148 3.18 2.14 -20.77
N VAL A 149 3.35 1.87 -19.48
CA VAL A 149 3.13 2.85 -18.40
C VAL A 149 4.44 3.48 -17.94
N PHE A 150 5.56 2.77 -18.03
CA PHE A 150 6.86 3.27 -17.58
C PHE A 150 7.36 4.43 -18.46
N GLN A 151 7.79 5.52 -17.81
CA GLN A 151 8.19 6.79 -18.45
C GLN A 151 7.16 7.33 -19.46
N SER A 152 5.88 7.43 -19.06
CA SER A 152 4.77 7.95 -19.88
C SER A 152 4.62 7.26 -21.25
N GLY A 153 4.98 5.98 -21.35
CA GLY A 153 4.82 5.20 -22.57
C GLY A 153 5.90 5.47 -23.62
N LYS A 154 7.02 6.11 -23.23
CA LYS A 154 8.17 6.33 -24.13
C LYS A 154 8.61 5.04 -24.82
N TYR A 155 8.72 3.95 -24.07
CA TYR A 155 9.14 2.64 -24.58
C TYR A 155 8.05 1.86 -25.32
N GLY A 156 6.80 2.34 -25.34
CA GLY A 156 5.68 1.71 -26.03
C GLY A 156 5.82 1.68 -27.54
N ASN A 157 6.41 2.74 -28.10
CA ASN A 157 6.56 2.93 -29.54
C ASN A 157 8.02 2.85 -30.03
N GLU A 158 8.97 2.56 -29.12
CA GLU A 158 10.35 2.35 -29.51
C GLU A 158 10.45 1.08 -30.37
N MET A 159 11.08 1.21 -31.54
CA MET A 159 11.33 0.10 -32.45
C MET A 159 12.77 -0.36 -32.29
N ILE A 160 12.98 -1.66 -32.14
CA ILE A 160 14.32 -2.26 -32.20
C ILE A 160 14.70 -2.30 -33.68
N GLN A 161 15.71 -1.52 -34.06
CA GLN A 161 16.23 -1.43 -35.43
C GLN A 161 15.16 -1.14 -36.50
N ASP A 162 14.14 -0.32 -36.18
CA ASP A 162 13.03 0.08 -37.09
C ASP A 162 12.21 -1.08 -37.70
N GLN A 163 12.39 -2.32 -37.22
CA GLN A 163 11.74 -3.50 -37.80
C GLN A 163 10.84 -4.24 -36.80
N PHE A 164 11.12 -4.17 -35.49
CA PHE A 164 10.32 -4.90 -34.49
C PHE A 164 9.96 -4.06 -33.27
N PRO A 165 8.67 -3.98 -32.88
CA PRO A 165 8.27 -3.23 -31.71
C PRO A 165 8.66 -3.94 -30.41
N VAL A 166 9.17 -3.18 -29.43
CA VAL A 166 9.59 -3.73 -28.11
C VAL A 166 8.41 -4.42 -27.40
N TRP A 167 7.18 -3.90 -27.51
CA TRP A 167 5.99 -4.53 -26.92
C TRP A 167 5.71 -5.92 -27.49
N GLY A 168 6.01 -6.16 -28.76
CA GLY A 168 5.85 -7.46 -29.41
C GLY A 168 6.82 -8.51 -28.85
N LEU A 169 8.04 -8.09 -28.51
CA LEU A 169 9.05 -8.98 -27.92
C LEU A 169 8.65 -9.37 -26.51
N VAL A 170 8.24 -8.38 -25.71
CA VAL A 170 7.78 -8.58 -24.34
C VAL A 170 6.52 -9.46 -24.30
N LEU A 171 5.61 -9.29 -25.26
CA LEU A 171 4.44 -10.15 -25.41
C LEU A 171 4.82 -11.60 -25.72
N LEU A 172 5.74 -11.84 -26.65
CA LEU A 172 6.19 -13.18 -27.02
C LEU A 172 6.88 -13.87 -25.84
N LEU A 173 7.77 -13.16 -25.15
CA LEU A 173 8.45 -13.65 -23.95
C LEU A 173 7.43 -13.94 -22.84
N GLY A 174 6.48 -13.03 -22.58
CA GLY A 174 5.41 -13.20 -21.61
C GLY A 174 4.53 -14.42 -21.90
N LEU A 175 4.16 -14.65 -23.16
CA LEU A 175 3.42 -15.83 -23.60
C LEU A 175 4.22 -17.11 -23.41
N PHE A 176 5.51 -17.10 -23.70
CA PHE A 176 6.39 -18.25 -23.52
C PHE A 176 6.50 -18.63 -22.03
N LEU A 177 6.76 -17.67 -21.14
CA LEU A 177 6.79 -17.94 -19.71
C LEU A 177 5.41 -18.34 -19.17
N ALA A 178 4.32 -17.71 -19.65
CA ALA A 178 2.95 -18.07 -19.27
C ALA A 178 2.61 -19.51 -19.67
N ALA A 179 3.02 -19.95 -20.86
CA ALA A 179 2.85 -21.32 -21.34
C ALA A 179 3.65 -22.31 -20.49
N ILE A 180 4.89 -22.00 -20.12
CA ILE A 180 5.69 -22.83 -19.20
C ILE A 180 4.97 -22.96 -17.86
N VAL A 181 4.60 -21.84 -17.23
CA VAL A 181 3.91 -21.86 -15.92
C VAL A 181 2.58 -22.60 -16.00
N PHE A 182 1.85 -22.45 -17.11
CA PHE A 182 0.60 -23.17 -17.33
C PHE A 182 0.85 -24.68 -17.49
N CYS A 183 1.88 -25.10 -18.21
CA CYS A 183 2.21 -26.52 -18.38
C CYS A 183 2.81 -27.16 -17.12
N THR A 184 3.58 -26.43 -16.31
CA THR A 184 4.29 -26.97 -15.15
C THR A 184 3.49 -26.93 -13.85
N THR A 185 2.37 -26.22 -13.79
CA THR A 185 1.67 -25.93 -12.53
C THR A 185 0.24 -26.46 -12.50
N THR A 186 -0.16 -27.01 -11.35
CA THR A 186 -1.50 -27.52 -11.05
C THR A 186 -2.33 -26.48 -10.27
N ASN A 187 -3.65 -26.61 -10.29
CA ASN A 187 -4.57 -25.70 -9.59
C ASN A 187 -4.55 -25.87 -8.07
N ASP A 188 -4.18 -27.06 -7.57
CA ASP A 188 -4.43 -27.46 -6.18
C ASP A 188 -3.28 -27.12 -5.22
N HIS A 189 -2.12 -26.70 -5.71
CA HIS A 189 -0.99 -26.35 -4.86
C HIS A 189 -0.19 -25.16 -5.40
N PRO A 190 0.18 -24.19 -4.54
CA PRO A 190 1.01 -23.08 -4.96
C PRO A 190 2.43 -23.57 -5.33
N PRO A 191 3.00 -23.13 -6.45
CA PRO A 191 4.36 -23.51 -6.85
C PRO A 191 5.40 -22.90 -5.90
N LYS A 192 6.60 -23.49 -5.84
CA LYS A 192 7.72 -22.98 -5.01
C LYS A 192 8.11 -21.53 -5.35
N TYR A 193 7.82 -21.09 -6.58
CA TYR A 193 8.10 -19.74 -7.09
C TYR A 193 6.98 -18.72 -6.83
N HIS A 194 5.91 -19.09 -6.10
CA HIS A 194 4.84 -18.16 -5.69
C HIS A 194 5.30 -16.83 -5.07
N PRO A 195 6.36 -16.76 -4.22
CA PRO A 195 6.82 -15.46 -3.71
C PRO A 195 7.38 -14.53 -4.80
N LEU A 196 7.82 -15.04 -5.96
CA LEU A 196 8.24 -14.19 -7.09
C LEU A 196 7.07 -13.41 -7.68
N PHE A 197 5.84 -13.95 -7.62
CA PHE A 197 4.65 -13.23 -8.03
C PHE A 197 4.32 -12.07 -7.10
N ALA A 198 4.62 -12.18 -5.81
CA ALA A 198 4.49 -11.07 -4.87
C ALA A 198 5.46 -9.92 -5.20
N LEU A 199 6.71 -10.26 -5.56
CA LEU A 199 7.70 -9.29 -6.03
C LEU A 199 7.26 -8.63 -7.35
N LEU A 200 6.76 -9.43 -8.30
CA LEU A 200 6.21 -8.91 -9.56
C LEU A 200 5.04 -7.95 -9.29
N GLY A 201 4.12 -8.31 -8.40
CA GLY A 201 2.98 -7.48 -8.01
C GLY A 201 3.42 -6.16 -7.38
N PHE A 202 4.44 -6.20 -6.53
CA PHE A 202 5.04 -5.00 -5.96
C PHE A 202 5.62 -4.08 -7.04
N VAL A 203 6.40 -4.61 -7.99
CA VAL A 203 6.99 -3.81 -9.08
C VAL A 203 5.91 -3.17 -9.96
N VAL A 204 4.91 -3.96 -10.38
CA VAL A 204 3.80 -3.44 -11.21
C VAL A 204 3.01 -2.37 -10.46
N SER A 205 2.73 -2.59 -9.17
CA SER A 205 2.06 -1.60 -8.31
C SER A 205 2.85 -0.30 -8.25
N ALA A 206 4.18 -0.39 -8.04
CA ALA A 206 5.05 0.78 -7.98
C ALA A 206 5.05 1.57 -9.29
N VAL A 207 5.09 0.89 -10.45
CA VAL A 207 5.03 1.54 -11.77
C VAL A 207 3.67 2.22 -11.99
N LEU A 208 2.56 1.56 -11.64
CA LEU A 208 1.23 2.15 -11.75
C LEU A 208 1.05 3.36 -10.84
N ILE A 209 1.54 3.30 -9.60
CA ILE A 209 1.55 4.44 -8.67
C ILE A 209 2.38 5.59 -9.26
N SER A 210 3.56 5.30 -9.80
CA SER A 210 4.43 6.32 -10.40
C SER A 210 3.78 6.99 -11.62
N ALA A 211 3.06 6.24 -12.45
CA ALA A 211 2.34 6.82 -13.58
C ALA A 211 1.13 7.62 -13.15
N ALA A 212 0.33 7.11 -12.21
CA ALA A 212 -0.78 7.86 -11.63
C ALA A 212 -0.28 9.19 -11.01
N ALA A 213 0.86 9.18 -10.31
CA ALA A 213 1.49 10.38 -9.78
C ALA A 213 1.92 11.35 -10.90
N SER A 214 2.48 10.84 -12.00
CA SER A 214 2.90 11.65 -13.15
C SER A 214 1.71 12.33 -13.84
N GLU A 215 0.59 11.62 -13.99
CA GLU A 215 -0.66 12.19 -14.52
C GLU A 215 -1.24 13.26 -13.59
N VAL A 216 -1.25 13.00 -12.28
CA VAL A 216 -1.70 13.99 -11.27
C VAL A 216 -0.85 15.26 -11.33
N VAL A 217 0.47 15.14 -11.41
CA VAL A 217 1.37 16.30 -11.56
C VAL A 217 1.11 17.04 -12.86
N SER A 218 0.86 16.33 -13.97
CA SER A 218 0.56 16.94 -15.27
C SER A 218 -0.78 17.70 -15.25
N LEU A 219 -1.81 17.12 -14.63
CA LEU A 219 -3.11 17.79 -14.43
C LEU A 219 -2.98 19.01 -13.52
N LEU A 220 -2.18 18.93 -12.47
CA LEU A 220 -1.92 20.06 -11.59
C LEU A 220 -1.19 21.19 -12.31
N HIS A 221 -0.21 20.87 -13.16
CA HIS A 221 0.45 21.86 -14.00
C HIS A 221 -0.56 22.55 -14.94
N MET A 222 -1.45 21.80 -15.59
CA MET A 222 -2.52 22.38 -16.40
C MET A 222 -3.46 23.28 -15.58
N LEU A 223 -3.86 22.86 -14.38
CA LEU A 223 -4.65 23.69 -13.47
C LEU A 223 -3.91 24.95 -13.05
N GLY A 224 -2.59 24.88 -12.85
CA GLY A 224 -1.74 26.03 -12.59
C GLY A 224 -1.81 27.07 -13.69
N VAL A 225 -1.69 26.63 -14.94
CA VAL A 225 -1.80 27.51 -16.12
C VAL A 225 -3.21 28.12 -16.22
N VAL A 226 -4.27 27.32 -16.02
CA VAL A 226 -5.67 27.81 -16.13
C VAL A 226 -6.03 28.79 -15.02
N LEU A 227 -5.58 28.53 -13.79
CA LEU A 227 -5.88 29.37 -12.62
C LEU A 227 -4.85 30.50 -12.43
N SER A 228 -3.85 30.62 -13.31
CA SER A 228 -2.71 31.54 -13.17
C SER A 228 -2.01 31.41 -11.80
N LEU A 229 -1.94 30.18 -11.27
CA LEU A 229 -1.25 29.84 -10.03
C LEU A 229 0.16 29.36 -10.34
N SER A 230 1.11 29.68 -9.47
CA SER A 230 2.48 29.17 -9.60
C SER A 230 2.58 27.68 -9.26
N ASN A 231 3.59 27.02 -9.83
CA ASN A 231 3.93 25.63 -9.52
C ASN A 231 4.22 25.45 -8.02
N THR A 232 4.79 26.46 -7.37
CA THR A 232 5.11 26.48 -5.93
C THR A 232 3.85 26.42 -5.08
N VAL A 233 2.81 27.20 -5.40
CA VAL A 233 1.56 27.20 -4.65
C VAL A 233 0.80 25.89 -4.82
N LEU A 234 0.76 25.33 -6.03
CA LEU A 234 0.15 24.02 -6.29
C LEU A 234 0.87 22.90 -5.54
N GLY A 235 2.20 22.98 -5.46
CA GLY A 235 3.03 22.08 -4.67
C GLY A 235 2.75 22.18 -3.17
N LEU A 236 2.74 23.39 -2.64
CA LEU A 236 2.52 23.65 -1.21
C LEU A 236 1.10 23.31 -0.75
N THR A 237 0.11 23.40 -1.63
CA THR A 237 -1.30 23.18 -1.28
C THR A 237 -1.77 21.81 -1.73
N LEU A 238 -2.10 21.64 -3.01
CA LEU A 238 -2.78 20.45 -3.53
C LEU A 238 -1.90 19.19 -3.44
N LEU A 239 -0.62 19.26 -3.79
CA LEU A 239 0.28 18.10 -3.66
C LEU A 239 0.55 17.75 -2.21
N ALA A 240 0.88 18.74 -1.37
CA ALA A 240 1.15 18.50 0.04
C ALA A 240 -0.09 17.98 0.79
N TRP A 241 -1.28 18.58 0.58
CA TRP A 241 -2.53 18.10 1.17
C TRP A 241 -2.88 16.70 0.66
N GLY A 242 -2.75 16.46 -0.64
CA GLY A 242 -3.04 15.16 -1.24
C GLY A 242 -2.20 14.04 -0.61
N ASN A 243 -0.91 14.31 -0.35
CA ASN A 243 -0.02 13.36 0.28
C ASN A 243 -0.32 13.13 1.77
N SER A 244 -0.68 14.19 2.52
CA SER A 244 -0.79 14.11 3.99
C SER A 244 -2.21 13.95 4.54
N ILE A 245 -3.26 14.07 3.71
CA ILE A 245 -4.65 13.94 4.18
C ILE A 245 -4.99 12.51 4.64
N GLY A 246 -4.48 11.49 3.95
CA GLY A 246 -4.66 10.08 4.32
C GLY A 246 -4.00 9.77 5.66
N ASP A 247 -2.75 10.23 5.83
CA ASP A 247 -2.00 10.11 7.07
C ASP A 247 -2.73 10.83 8.23
N CYS A 248 -3.27 12.03 7.97
CA CYS A 248 -4.04 12.78 8.96
C CYS A 248 -5.26 11.98 9.47
N PHE A 249 -6.05 11.39 8.57
CA PHE A 249 -7.20 10.57 8.97
C PHE A 249 -6.78 9.29 9.71
N ALA A 250 -5.69 8.65 9.30
CA ALA A 250 -5.16 7.48 9.97
C ALA A 250 -4.69 7.80 11.40
N ASP A 251 -3.89 8.86 11.56
CA ASP A 251 -3.39 9.31 12.86
C ASP A 251 -4.51 9.77 13.80
N ILE A 252 -5.52 10.47 13.28
CA ILE A 252 -6.72 10.84 14.05
C ILE A 252 -7.44 9.58 14.54
N THR A 253 -7.57 8.56 13.68
CA THR A 253 -8.25 7.31 14.05
C THR A 253 -7.49 6.57 15.16
N ILE A 254 -6.16 6.46 15.04
CA ILE A 254 -5.30 5.84 16.06
C ILE A 254 -5.35 6.62 17.38
N ALA A 255 -5.39 7.95 17.31
CA ALA A 255 -5.54 8.80 18.48
C ALA A 255 -6.91 8.60 19.16
N GLN A 256 -7.99 8.47 18.39
CA GLN A 256 -9.34 8.18 18.90
C GLN A 256 -9.44 6.79 19.53
N GLN A 257 -8.66 5.83 19.06
CA GLN A 257 -8.55 4.48 19.65
C GLN A 257 -7.76 4.45 20.98
N GLY A 258 -7.32 5.60 21.48
CA GLY A 258 -6.63 5.69 22.78
C GLY A 258 -5.10 5.58 22.69
N TYR A 259 -4.53 5.64 21.48
CA TYR A 259 -3.08 5.56 21.26
C TYR A 259 -2.48 6.88 20.73
N PRO A 260 -2.65 8.03 21.43
CA PRO A 260 -2.16 9.32 20.94
C PRO A 260 -0.63 9.37 20.82
N ARG A 261 0.11 8.68 21.69
CA ARG A 261 1.58 8.59 21.62
C ARG A 261 2.05 7.93 20.33
N MET A 262 1.33 6.91 19.87
CA MET A 262 1.62 6.23 18.61
C MET A 262 1.33 7.15 17.42
N ALA A 263 0.17 7.82 17.41
CA ALA A 263 -0.18 8.78 16.36
C ALA A 263 0.86 9.92 16.22
N ILE A 264 1.35 10.47 17.34
CA ILE A 264 2.40 11.50 17.32
C ILE A 264 3.70 10.96 16.72
N SER A 265 4.10 9.75 17.12
CA SER A 265 5.31 9.12 16.58
C SER A 265 5.19 8.81 15.09
N ALA A 266 4.00 8.41 14.61
CA ALA A 266 3.72 8.15 13.21
C ALA A 266 3.77 9.45 12.38
N CYS A 267 3.14 10.51 12.86
CA CYS A 267 3.15 11.83 12.23
C CYS A 267 4.58 12.38 12.03
N PHE A 268 5.40 12.41 13.09
CA PHE A 268 6.78 12.90 12.99
C PHE A 268 7.69 11.93 12.22
N GLY A 269 7.52 10.62 12.44
CA GLY A 269 8.29 9.58 11.76
C GLY A 269 8.08 9.61 10.24
N GLY A 270 6.83 9.80 9.79
CA GLY A 270 6.47 9.91 8.38
C GLY A 270 7.13 11.10 7.69
N ILE A 271 7.12 12.28 8.32
CA ILE A 271 7.77 13.48 7.76
C ILE A 271 9.29 13.29 7.65
N ILE A 272 9.93 12.78 8.69
CA ILE A 272 11.39 12.53 8.68
C ILE A 272 11.76 11.49 7.62
N PHE A 273 10.96 10.42 7.50
CA PHE A 273 11.16 9.39 6.50
C PHE A 273 11.00 9.94 5.07
N ASN A 274 9.95 10.72 4.81
CA ASN A 274 9.71 11.35 3.50
C ASN A 274 10.83 12.33 3.12
N MET A 275 11.37 13.08 4.09
CA MET A 275 12.49 13.98 3.84
C MET A 275 13.78 13.22 3.56
N LEU A 276 14.13 12.24 4.40
CA LEU A 276 15.40 11.51 4.26
C LEU A 276 15.41 10.58 3.04
N LEU A 277 14.36 9.76 2.87
CA LEU A 277 14.31 8.80 1.77
C LEU A 277 13.71 9.40 0.52
N GLY A 278 12.62 10.17 0.61
CA GLY A 278 12.00 10.78 -0.55
C GLY A 278 12.91 11.80 -1.22
N VAL A 279 13.26 12.88 -0.50
CA VAL A 279 14.13 13.92 -1.05
C VAL A 279 15.56 13.41 -1.23
N GLY A 280 16.10 12.66 -0.27
CA GLY A 280 17.47 12.13 -0.35
C GLY A 280 17.69 11.18 -1.52
N LEU A 281 16.83 10.18 -1.73
CA LEU A 281 16.94 9.27 -2.88
C LEU A 281 16.62 10.00 -4.19
N GLY A 282 15.69 10.96 -4.18
CA GLY A 282 15.39 11.81 -5.34
C GLY A 282 16.61 12.59 -5.81
N CYS A 283 17.33 13.24 -4.90
CA CYS A 283 18.57 13.97 -5.21
C CYS A 283 19.68 13.06 -5.72
N ILE A 284 19.86 11.89 -5.10
CA ILE A 284 20.83 10.88 -5.58
C ILE A 284 20.47 10.45 -7.02
N GLY A 285 19.19 10.17 -7.28
CA GLY A 285 18.70 9.81 -8.60
C GLY A 285 18.98 10.88 -9.64
N GLN A 286 18.72 12.15 -9.31
CA GLN A 286 19.02 13.28 -10.20
C GLN A 286 20.53 13.46 -10.44
N MET A 287 21.35 13.33 -9.40
CA MET A 287 22.81 13.45 -9.52
C MET A 287 23.39 12.36 -10.44
N ILE A 288 22.84 11.15 -10.40
CA ILE A 288 23.24 10.05 -11.30
C ILE A 288 22.87 10.37 -12.75
N GLN A 289 21.69 10.95 -12.99
CA GLN A 289 21.22 11.26 -14.35
C GLN A 289 21.91 12.47 -14.97
N THR A 290 22.05 13.57 -14.23
CA THR A 290 22.52 14.85 -14.76
C THR A 290 24.05 15.01 -14.67
N LYS A 291 24.75 14.14 -13.90
CA LYS A 291 26.20 14.21 -13.63
C LYS A 291 26.69 15.56 -13.09
N SER A 292 25.77 16.41 -12.62
CA SER A 292 26.04 17.69 -11.99
C SER A 292 25.55 17.66 -10.54
N ASN A 293 26.14 18.49 -9.69
CA ASN A 293 25.65 18.67 -8.33
C ASN A 293 24.28 19.34 -8.41
N VAL A 294 23.26 18.71 -7.82
CA VAL A 294 21.95 19.33 -7.62
C VAL A 294 22.15 20.51 -6.67
N GLN A 295 22.14 21.72 -7.23
CA GLN A 295 22.12 22.94 -6.44
C GLN A 295 20.66 23.25 -6.12
N PHE A 296 20.33 23.32 -4.84
CA PHE A 296 19.07 23.89 -4.41
C PHE A 296 19.16 25.40 -4.61
N GLU A 297 18.41 25.95 -5.56
CA GLU A 297 18.23 27.40 -5.65
C GLU A 297 17.53 27.87 -4.36
N THR A 298 18.32 28.42 -3.44
CA THR A 298 17.84 29.06 -2.21
C THR A 298 17.40 30.51 -2.45
N GLU A 299 17.27 30.92 -3.71
CA GLU A 299 16.95 32.28 -4.11
C GLU A 299 15.43 32.52 -4.08
N GLY A 300 14.85 32.55 -2.88
CA GLY A 300 13.46 32.90 -2.68
C GLY A 300 13.11 33.22 -1.23
N LEU A 301 12.51 34.40 -1.00
CA LEU A 301 11.92 34.79 0.29
C LEU A 301 10.93 33.72 0.79
N LEU A 302 10.18 33.13 -0.14
CA LEU A 302 9.22 32.06 0.14
C LEU A 302 9.91 30.82 0.74
N THR A 303 11.05 30.39 0.20
CA THR A 303 11.81 29.23 0.72
C THR A 303 12.26 29.46 2.15
N TRP A 304 12.71 30.67 2.48
CA TRP A 304 13.07 31.05 3.85
C TRP A 304 11.87 31.10 4.79
N ILE A 305 10.72 31.61 4.32
CA ILE A 305 9.47 31.61 5.08
C ILE A 305 9.00 30.17 5.34
N LEU A 306 9.05 29.28 4.35
CA LEU A 306 8.70 27.86 4.47
C LEU A 306 9.63 27.13 5.46
N ALA A 307 10.94 27.27 5.28
CA ALA A 307 11.92 26.63 6.13
C ALA A 307 11.86 27.18 7.57
N GLY A 308 11.67 28.49 7.70
CA GLY A 308 11.54 29.18 8.97
C GLY A 308 10.27 28.79 9.73
N SER A 309 9.11 28.75 9.06
CA SER A 309 7.83 28.36 9.69
C SER A 309 7.83 26.89 10.09
N LEU A 310 8.36 26.00 9.23
CA LEU A 310 8.50 24.58 9.52
C LEU A 310 9.44 24.38 10.71
N GLY A 311 10.64 24.98 10.66
CA GLY A 311 11.63 24.91 11.73
C GLY A 311 11.09 25.43 13.06
N LEU A 312 10.36 26.56 13.03
CA LEU A 312 9.71 27.12 14.22
C LEU A 312 8.63 26.18 14.76
N SER A 313 7.77 25.61 13.90
CA SER A 313 6.72 24.68 14.34
C SER A 313 7.28 23.41 14.99
N LEU A 314 8.39 22.89 14.44
CA LEU A 314 9.10 21.73 14.98
C LEU A 314 9.79 22.06 16.30
N ALA A 315 10.46 23.22 16.39
CA ALA A 315 11.12 23.66 17.61
C ALA A 315 10.11 23.91 18.74
N LEU A 316 9.00 24.59 18.45
CA LEU A 316 7.91 24.80 19.42
C LEU A 316 7.32 23.46 19.87
N SER A 317 7.11 22.52 18.96
CA SER A 317 6.63 21.18 19.32
C SER A 317 7.62 20.43 20.20
N PHE A 318 8.91 20.49 19.87
CA PHE A 318 9.97 19.84 20.64
C PHE A 318 10.12 20.41 22.05
N ILE A 319 9.81 21.69 22.26
CA ILE A 319 9.86 22.34 23.58
C ILE A 319 8.57 22.09 24.36
N ILE A 320 7.40 22.24 23.73
CA ILE A 320 6.11 22.19 24.42
C ILE A 320 5.72 20.75 24.80
N ILE A 321 6.05 19.74 23.99
CA ILE A 321 5.69 18.33 24.26
C ILE A 321 6.32 17.81 25.57
N PRO A 322 7.64 18.01 25.82
CA PRO A 322 8.27 17.63 27.09
C PRO A 322 7.78 18.47 28.27
N LEU A 323 7.58 19.79 28.07
CA LEU A 323 7.11 20.69 29.13
C LEU A 323 5.69 20.34 29.61
N ASN A 324 4.85 19.77 28.73
CA ASN A 324 3.49 19.38 29.05
C ASN A 324 3.37 17.89 29.46
N ASN A 325 4.46 17.25 29.90
CA ASN A 325 4.53 15.85 30.33
C ASN A 325 3.90 14.86 29.33
N PHE A 326 4.07 15.09 28.02
CA PHE A 326 3.47 14.28 26.95
C PHE A 326 1.93 14.16 27.02
N GLN A 327 1.26 15.08 27.71
CA GLN A 327 -0.20 15.21 27.71
C GLN A 327 -0.62 16.35 26.79
N LEU A 328 -1.05 16.02 25.59
CA LEU A 328 -1.46 17.01 24.59
C LEU A 328 -2.93 17.38 24.80
N GLY A 329 -3.15 18.57 25.38
CA GLY A 329 -4.48 19.13 25.54
C GLY A 329 -5.05 19.69 24.23
N ARG A 330 -6.38 19.80 24.14
CA ARG A 330 -7.09 20.37 22.98
C ARG A 330 -6.60 21.76 22.58
N LYS A 331 -6.15 22.57 23.55
CA LYS A 331 -5.62 23.93 23.34
C LYS A 331 -4.40 23.94 22.40
N TYR A 332 -3.52 22.95 22.52
CA TYR A 332 -2.31 22.85 21.71
C TYR A 332 -2.63 22.48 20.26
N GLY A 333 -3.58 21.56 20.04
CA GLY A 333 -4.04 21.23 18.69
C GLY A 333 -4.69 22.42 17.98
N ILE A 334 -5.50 23.21 18.70
CA ILE A 334 -6.09 24.44 18.14
C ILE A 334 -4.99 25.46 17.80
N PHE A 335 -3.99 25.63 18.66
CA PHE A 335 -2.85 26.52 18.38
C PHE A 335 -2.10 26.12 17.11
N LEU A 336 -1.77 24.83 16.93
CA LEU A 336 -1.10 24.33 15.72
C LEU A 336 -1.93 24.54 14.45
N LEU A 337 -3.25 24.32 14.52
CA LEU A 337 -4.14 24.56 13.39
C LEU A 337 -4.19 26.03 13.01
N VAL A 338 -4.33 26.93 13.99
CA VAL A 338 -4.32 28.38 13.75
C VAL A 338 -2.97 28.83 13.16
N PHE A 339 -1.86 28.33 13.71
CA PHE A 339 -0.52 28.60 13.17
C PHE A 339 -0.40 28.14 11.71
N TYR A 340 -0.89 26.94 11.38
CA TYR A 340 -0.90 26.41 10.02
C TYR A 340 -1.70 27.28 9.05
N ILE A 341 -2.90 27.74 9.45
CA ILE A 341 -3.74 28.61 8.62
C ILE A 341 -3.06 29.97 8.40
N ILE A 342 -2.48 30.58 9.43
CA ILE A 342 -1.74 31.85 9.31
C ILE A 342 -0.56 31.68 8.34
N PHE A 343 0.21 30.60 8.51
CA PHE A 343 1.32 30.27 7.63
C PHE A 343 0.87 30.11 6.16
N LEU A 344 -0.22 29.37 5.92
CA LEU A 344 -0.75 29.15 4.58
C LEU A 344 -1.20 30.47 3.94
N VAL A 345 -1.85 31.34 4.70
CA VAL A 345 -2.25 32.69 4.23
C VAL A 345 -1.02 33.53 3.87
N ILE A 346 0.02 33.56 4.72
CA ILE A 346 1.26 34.30 4.44
C ILE A 346 1.93 33.75 3.18
N ALA A 347 2.08 32.43 3.05
CA ALA A 347 2.71 31.81 1.90
C ALA A 347 1.98 32.13 0.59
N LEU A 348 0.63 32.12 0.61
CA LEU A 348 -0.17 32.51 -0.55
C LEU A 348 -0.01 34.01 -0.87
N LEU A 349 -0.06 34.90 0.13
CA LEU A 349 0.10 36.34 -0.07
C LEU A 349 1.48 36.73 -0.62
N THR A 350 2.53 36.04 -0.17
CA THR A 350 3.89 36.19 -0.70
C THR A 350 3.96 35.80 -2.17
N GLU A 351 3.33 34.69 -2.56
CA GLU A 351 3.39 34.25 -3.96
C GLU A 351 2.55 35.13 -4.90
N PHE A 352 1.39 35.60 -4.46
CA PHE A 352 0.55 36.51 -5.26
C PHE A 352 1.15 37.91 -5.46
N GLN A 353 2.42 38.14 -5.05
CA GLN A 353 3.14 39.41 -5.18
C GLN A 353 2.42 40.59 -4.50
N ILE A 354 1.48 40.32 -3.59
CA ILE A 354 0.77 41.35 -2.81
C ILE A 354 1.71 41.91 -1.73
N ILE A 355 2.62 41.07 -1.22
CA ILE A 355 3.71 41.49 -0.35
C ILE A 355 4.91 41.78 -1.25
N HIS A 356 4.98 43.01 -1.76
CA HIS A 356 6.20 43.54 -2.39
C HIS A 356 7.34 43.54 -1.37
N THR A 357 8.44 42.86 -1.70
CA THR A 357 9.79 43.28 -1.28
C THR A 357 10.78 42.88 -2.33
#